data_AF-A0A950RGI1-F1
#
_entry.id   AF-A0A950RGI1-F1
#
_cell.length_a   1.000
_cell.length_b   1.000
_cell.length_c   1.000
_cell.angle_alpha   90.00
_cell.angle_beta   90.00
_cell.angle_gamma   90.00
#
_symmetry.space_group_name_H-M   'P 1'
#
loop_
_entity.id
_entity.type
_entity.pdbx_description
1 polymer ?
#
loop_
_entity_poly.entity_id
_entity_poly.type
_entity_poly.pdbx_seq_one_letter_code
_entity_poly.pdbx_strand_id
1 'polypeptide(L)'
;MSPITEPADGAVKATAPPMLNGIKQAVGRPDNNTAPSLSAEQVQELRELARASASPEPAVADELSTALGLAQAIRSGGYDVDLAYARLRFVVDCLRDATPKLTLARDERLRLQFDVYKRSGVVSRLLAHVSAGSAVAMVLAALAMSVVIWAAVVLLVHHLVVYSASSLFQDMFFMNGQALTVVAFGAFLGGVVSIAMRLGEFSHVGGLDPFAMFLTAMFKPLIGVVLSVFVLATLAGGVISLGFLGNFMGWDARGFASAGFHVSDRALYILWTLSFLAGFSERFALDFVDRAQGIAQGKPDGAATAKG
;
A
#
# COMPACT_ATOMS: atom_id res chain seq x y z
N MET A 1 66.63 -6.90 -41.69
CA MET A 1 66.71 -8.25 -41.07
C MET A 1 65.45 -8.47 -40.28
N SER A 2 64.61 -9.32 -40.86
CA SER A 2 63.55 -10.22 -40.38
C SER A 2 63.09 -10.26 -38.90
N PRO A 3 61.85 -10.76 -38.69
CA PRO A 3 60.86 -10.30 -37.71
C PRO A 3 60.70 -11.30 -36.54
N ILE A 4 59.48 -11.45 -35.96
CA ILE A 4 58.99 -12.43 -34.93
C ILE A 4 58.71 -11.68 -33.59
N THR A 5 57.53 -11.63 -32.97
CA THR A 5 56.29 -12.43 -33.02
C THR A 5 55.13 -11.69 -32.34
N GLU A 6 53.92 -11.85 -32.90
CA GLU A 6 52.61 -11.82 -32.23
C GLU A 6 52.57 -12.81 -31.03
N PRO A 7 51.75 -12.60 -29.98
CA PRO A 7 50.39 -13.16 -30.09
C PRO A 7 49.28 -12.47 -29.29
N ALA A 8 48.06 -12.90 -29.64
CA ALA A 8 46.90 -13.15 -28.79
C ALA A 8 45.96 -11.98 -28.46
N ASP A 9 45.15 -11.65 -29.48
CA ASP A 9 43.69 -11.77 -29.46
C ASP A 9 43.06 -12.18 -28.10
N GLY A 10 42.67 -11.17 -27.31
CA GLY A 10 41.92 -11.30 -26.07
C GLY A 10 40.52 -10.72 -26.26
N ALA A 11 39.65 -11.46 -26.93
CA ALA A 11 38.22 -11.14 -27.03
C ALA A 11 37.59 -11.12 -25.62
N VAL A 12 37.40 -9.92 -25.07
CA VAL A 12 36.62 -9.70 -23.86
C VAL A 12 35.15 -9.99 -24.21
N LYS A 13 34.74 -11.23 -23.96
CA LYS A 13 33.36 -11.65 -23.98
C LYS A 13 32.64 -10.89 -22.87
N ALA A 14 31.87 -9.87 -23.25
CA ALA A 14 30.98 -9.15 -22.35
C ALA A 14 29.96 -10.12 -21.74
N THR A 15 30.27 -10.67 -20.57
CA THR A 15 29.29 -11.34 -19.71
C THR A 15 28.41 -10.25 -19.11
N ALA A 16 27.24 -10.06 -19.72
CA ALA A 16 26.15 -9.32 -19.10
C ALA A 16 25.84 -9.94 -17.71
N PRO A 17 25.65 -9.12 -16.67
CA PRO A 17 25.30 -9.63 -15.35
C PRO A 17 23.95 -10.36 -15.41
N PRO A 18 23.82 -11.57 -14.83
CA PRO A 18 22.56 -12.30 -14.78
C PRO A 18 21.72 -11.75 -13.64
N MET A 19 21.20 -10.54 -13.78
CA MET A 19 20.42 -9.87 -12.73
C MET A 19 19.24 -9.14 -13.36
N LEU A 20 18.31 -9.86 -13.99
CA LEU A 20 16.93 -9.39 -14.27
C LEU A 20 15.97 -10.45 -14.82
N ASN A 21 16.30 -11.75 -14.77
CA ASN A 21 15.34 -12.83 -15.09
C ASN A 21 14.75 -13.52 -13.84
N GLY A 22 15.14 -13.11 -12.63
CA GLY A 22 14.75 -13.76 -11.37
C GLY A 22 13.40 -13.33 -10.79
N ILE A 23 12.77 -12.25 -11.28
CA ILE A 23 11.51 -11.74 -10.68
C ILE A 23 10.26 -12.36 -11.32
N LYS A 24 10.38 -13.00 -12.49
CA LYS A 24 9.26 -13.76 -13.09
C LYS A 24 9.10 -15.20 -12.55
N GLN A 25 9.99 -15.66 -11.66
CA GLN A 25 9.99 -17.03 -11.14
C GLN A 25 9.60 -17.15 -9.65
N ALA A 26 9.18 -16.05 -9.00
CA ALA A 26 8.67 -16.07 -7.62
C ALA A 26 7.14 -16.23 -7.55
N VAL A 27 6.47 -16.57 -8.65
CA VAL A 27 5.12 -17.13 -8.65
C VAL A 27 5.29 -18.64 -8.51
N GLY A 28 4.75 -19.22 -7.43
CA GLY A 28 4.91 -20.64 -7.10
C GLY A 28 4.79 -21.52 -8.34
N ARG A 29 5.84 -22.29 -8.61
CA ARG A 29 5.83 -23.29 -9.66
C ARG A 29 4.67 -24.26 -9.35
N PRO A 30 3.67 -24.41 -10.22
CA PRO A 30 2.59 -25.36 -9.97
C PRO A 30 3.20 -26.75 -9.88
N ASP A 31 2.86 -27.50 -8.84
CA ASP A 31 3.18 -28.92 -8.77
C ASP A 31 2.44 -29.61 -9.93
N ASN A 32 3.19 -29.97 -10.98
CA ASN A 32 2.66 -30.49 -12.25
C ASN A 32 1.88 -31.82 -12.15
N ASN A 33 1.64 -32.34 -10.95
CA ASN A 33 1.05 -33.65 -10.70
C ASN A 33 -0.31 -33.63 -10.00
N THR A 34 -0.81 -32.45 -9.61
CA THR A 34 -2.18 -32.30 -9.09
C THR A 34 -3.10 -31.85 -10.21
N ALA A 35 -4.17 -32.62 -10.46
CA ALA A 35 -5.20 -32.24 -11.41
C ALA A 35 -5.71 -30.82 -11.08
N PRO A 36 -5.96 -29.97 -12.10
CA PRO A 36 -6.43 -28.61 -11.85
C PRO A 36 -7.75 -28.64 -11.06
N SER A 37 -7.82 -27.85 -9.99
CA SER A 37 -9.02 -27.72 -9.14
C SER A 37 -10.26 -27.23 -9.90
N LEU A 38 -10.05 -26.58 -11.05
CA LEU A 38 -11.09 -26.20 -12.00
C LEU A 38 -10.72 -26.61 -13.43
N SER A 39 -11.62 -27.37 -14.05
CA SER A 39 -11.51 -27.74 -15.46
C SER A 39 -11.94 -26.59 -16.40
N ALA A 40 -11.53 -26.68 -17.66
CA ALA A 40 -11.98 -25.73 -18.69
C ALA A 40 -13.50 -25.75 -18.88
N GLU A 41 -14.08 -26.95 -18.81
CA GLU A 41 -15.51 -27.21 -18.96
C GLU A 41 -16.31 -26.57 -17.83
N GLN A 42 -15.83 -26.71 -16.60
CA GLN A 42 -16.45 -26.09 -15.41
C GLN A 42 -16.48 -24.56 -15.49
N VAL A 43 -15.38 -23.93 -15.94
CA VAL A 43 -15.35 -22.47 -16.14
C VAL A 43 -16.31 -22.05 -17.25
N GLN A 44 -16.42 -22.84 -18.31
CA GLN A 44 -17.33 -22.57 -19.41
C GLN A 44 -18.79 -22.70 -18.97
N GLU A 45 -19.13 -23.73 -18.19
CA GLU A 45 -20.45 -23.89 -17.58
C GLU A 45 -20.80 -22.67 -16.71
N LEU A 46 -19.90 -22.21 -15.84
CA LEU A 46 -20.13 -21.01 -15.02
C LEU A 46 -20.40 -19.77 -15.88
N ARG A 47 -19.72 -19.60 -17.02
CA ARG A 47 -19.98 -18.50 -17.96
C ARG A 47 -21.36 -18.61 -18.61
N GLU A 48 -21.79 -19.82 -18.94
CA GLU A 48 -23.12 -20.06 -19.52
C GLU A 48 -24.22 -19.78 -18.50
N LEU A 49 -24.05 -20.24 -17.26
CA LEU A 49 -24.94 -19.93 -16.15
C LEU A 49 -25.01 -18.42 -15.88
N ALA A 50 -23.86 -17.75 -15.94
CA ALA A 50 -23.76 -16.29 -15.78
C ALA A 50 -24.49 -15.54 -16.91
N ARG A 51 -24.32 -15.94 -18.17
CA ARG A 51 -25.03 -15.33 -19.32
C ARG A 51 -26.54 -15.53 -19.27
N ALA A 52 -27.00 -16.65 -18.72
CA ALA A 52 -28.42 -16.91 -18.50
C ALA A 52 -29.03 -16.03 -17.40
N SER A 53 -28.21 -15.36 -16.59
CA SER A 53 -28.65 -14.40 -15.57
C SER A 53 -28.79 -13.00 -16.17
N ALA A 54 -29.95 -12.70 -16.75
CA ALA A 54 -30.26 -11.36 -17.27
C ALA A 54 -30.70 -10.39 -16.15
N SER A 55 -29.94 -10.30 -15.06
CA SER A 55 -30.24 -9.31 -14.01
C SER A 55 -29.90 -7.91 -14.51
N PRO A 56 -30.85 -6.95 -14.48
CA PRO A 56 -30.60 -5.56 -14.89
C PRO A 56 -29.80 -4.77 -13.84
N GLU A 57 -29.55 -5.34 -12.65
CA GLU A 57 -28.85 -4.64 -11.58
C GLU A 57 -27.33 -4.63 -11.80
N PRO A 58 -26.68 -3.44 -11.90
CA PRO A 58 -25.26 -3.34 -12.24
C PRO A 58 -24.36 -4.00 -11.19
N ALA A 59 -24.73 -3.93 -9.90
CA ALA A 59 -23.97 -4.53 -8.81
C ALA A 59 -23.87 -6.07 -8.93
N VAL A 60 -24.92 -6.72 -9.47
CA VAL A 60 -24.95 -8.18 -9.69
C VAL A 60 -24.05 -8.55 -10.86
N ALA A 61 -24.09 -7.77 -11.94
CA ALA A 61 -23.23 -7.98 -13.12
C ALA A 61 -21.74 -7.83 -12.77
N ASP A 62 -21.38 -6.82 -11.97
CA ASP A 62 -20.01 -6.59 -11.51
C ASP A 62 -19.51 -7.76 -10.64
N GLU A 63 -20.34 -8.24 -9.71
CA GLU A 63 -19.98 -9.36 -8.83
C GLU A 63 -19.81 -10.67 -9.62
N LEU A 64 -20.70 -10.92 -10.59
CA LEU A 64 -20.64 -12.08 -11.47
C LEU A 64 -19.37 -12.07 -12.34
N SER A 65 -19.03 -10.92 -12.90
CA SER A 65 -17.78 -10.71 -13.65
C SER A 65 -16.56 -10.98 -12.78
N THR A 66 -16.58 -10.48 -11.55
CA THR A 66 -15.49 -10.70 -10.57
C THR A 66 -15.34 -12.17 -10.20
N ALA A 67 -16.45 -12.89 -9.97
CA ALA A 67 -16.44 -14.32 -9.70
C ALA A 67 -15.89 -15.15 -10.87
N LEU A 68 -16.26 -14.81 -12.12
CA LEU A 68 -15.73 -15.46 -13.32
C LEU A 68 -14.24 -15.17 -13.53
N GLY A 69 -13.80 -13.94 -13.23
CA GLY A 69 -12.38 -13.57 -13.22
C GLY A 69 -11.59 -14.42 -12.23
N LEU A 70 -12.12 -14.62 -11.03
CA LEU A 70 -11.53 -15.49 -10.01
C LEU A 70 -11.47 -16.95 -10.49
N ALA A 71 -12.53 -17.48 -11.09
CA ALA A 71 -12.55 -18.84 -11.64
C ALA A 71 -11.45 -19.06 -12.70
N GLN A 72 -11.27 -18.07 -13.60
CA GLN A 72 -10.21 -18.11 -14.60
C GLN A 72 -8.82 -18.03 -13.98
N ALA A 73 -8.64 -17.21 -12.93
CA ALA A 73 -7.38 -17.10 -12.19
C ALA A 73 -7.01 -18.38 -11.44
N ILE A 74 -8.00 -19.07 -10.84
CA ILE A 74 -7.82 -20.37 -10.19
C ILE A 74 -7.27 -21.39 -11.19
N ARG A 75 -7.93 -21.48 -12.35
CA ARG A 75 -7.55 -22.39 -13.42
C ARG A 75 -6.18 -22.06 -14.01
N SER A 76 -5.91 -20.79 -14.36
CA SER A 76 -4.65 -20.42 -15.02
C SER A 76 -3.45 -20.48 -14.08
N GLY A 77 -3.65 -20.21 -12.79
CA GLY A 77 -2.62 -20.32 -11.77
C GLY A 77 -2.38 -21.74 -11.28
N GLY A 78 -3.25 -22.70 -11.61
CA GLY A 78 -3.15 -24.08 -11.13
C GLY A 78 -3.28 -24.19 -9.62
N TYR A 79 -4.00 -23.26 -8.98
CA TYR A 79 -4.18 -23.27 -7.54
C TYR A 79 -5.13 -24.40 -7.17
N ASP A 80 -4.62 -25.43 -6.49
CA ASP A 80 -5.49 -26.42 -5.88
C ASP A 80 -6.32 -25.72 -4.79
N VAL A 81 -7.64 -25.69 -4.86
CA VAL A 81 -8.49 -25.06 -3.84
C VAL A 81 -9.69 -25.97 -3.63
N ASP A 82 -9.90 -26.34 -2.37
CA ASP A 82 -10.92 -27.32 -2.01
C ASP A 82 -12.30 -26.82 -2.43
N LEU A 83 -13.01 -27.66 -3.20
CA LEU A 83 -14.37 -27.40 -3.65
C LEU A 83 -14.54 -26.09 -4.45
N ALA A 84 -13.48 -25.59 -5.10
CA ALA A 84 -13.51 -24.29 -5.78
C ALA A 84 -14.67 -24.13 -6.76
N TYR A 85 -14.95 -25.16 -7.56
CA TYR A 85 -16.09 -25.17 -8.47
C TYR A 85 -17.44 -25.08 -7.74
N ALA A 86 -17.66 -25.89 -6.69
CA ALA A 86 -18.91 -25.88 -5.93
C ALA A 86 -19.15 -24.53 -5.24
N ARG A 87 -18.09 -23.91 -4.73
CA ARG A 87 -18.16 -22.59 -4.07
C ARG A 87 -18.44 -21.47 -5.08
N LEU A 88 -17.80 -21.49 -6.26
CA LEU A 88 -18.12 -20.55 -7.34
C LEU A 88 -19.54 -20.74 -7.87
N ARG A 89 -19.99 -22.00 -7.99
CA ARG A 89 -21.36 -22.31 -8.37
C ARG A 89 -22.35 -21.74 -7.36
N PHE A 90 -22.10 -21.90 -6.07
CA PHE A 90 -22.88 -21.30 -5.01
C PHE A 90 -22.95 -19.76 -5.12
N VAL A 91 -21.82 -19.09 -5.42
CA VAL A 91 -21.80 -17.64 -5.66
C VAL A 91 -22.71 -17.26 -6.83
N VAL A 92 -22.60 -17.98 -7.96
CA VAL A 92 -23.45 -17.75 -9.15
C VAL A 92 -24.92 -18.00 -8.82
N ASP A 93 -25.24 -19.08 -8.12
CA ASP A 93 -26.61 -19.42 -7.73
C ASP A 93 -27.23 -18.34 -6.81
N CYS A 94 -26.45 -17.80 -5.85
CA CYS A 94 -26.88 -16.68 -4.99
C CYS A 94 -27.19 -15.40 -5.78
N LEU A 95 -26.43 -15.13 -6.84
CA LEU A 95 -26.61 -13.96 -7.72
C LEU A 95 -27.76 -14.15 -8.72
N ARG A 96 -28.16 -15.40 -9.00
CA ARG A 96 -29.24 -15.77 -9.92
C ARG A 96 -30.60 -15.95 -9.26
N ASP A 97 -30.64 -15.98 -7.94
CA ASP A 97 -31.87 -16.10 -7.18
C ASP A 97 -32.83 -14.94 -7.52
N ALA A 98 -34.15 -15.18 -7.41
CA ALA A 98 -35.18 -14.17 -7.71
C ALA A 98 -34.99 -12.89 -6.88
N THR A 99 -34.42 -13.05 -5.68
CA THR A 99 -33.89 -11.97 -4.85
C THR A 99 -32.37 -12.16 -4.70
N PRO A 100 -31.53 -11.42 -5.45
CA PRO A 100 -30.09 -11.61 -5.43
C PRO A 100 -29.48 -11.43 -4.03
N LYS A 101 -28.79 -12.46 -3.54
CA LYS A 101 -28.14 -12.47 -2.22
C LYS A 101 -26.71 -11.94 -2.31
N LEU A 102 -26.57 -10.67 -2.68
CA LEU A 102 -25.29 -10.03 -3.01
C LEU A 102 -24.24 -10.14 -1.89
N THR A 103 -24.64 -9.90 -0.64
CA THR A 103 -23.72 -9.95 0.52
C THR A 103 -23.15 -11.35 0.74
N LEU A 104 -23.98 -12.39 0.58
CA LEU A 104 -23.58 -13.79 0.76
C LEU A 104 -22.65 -14.25 -0.36
N ALA A 105 -22.99 -13.89 -1.60
CA ALA A 105 -22.15 -14.13 -2.77
C ALA A 105 -20.77 -13.47 -2.62
N ARG A 106 -20.73 -12.22 -2.14
CA ARG A 106 -19.49 -11.48 -1.86
C ARG A 106 -18.63 -12.14 -0.79
N ASP A 107 -19.23 -12.51 0.35
CA ASP A 107 -18.51 -13.16 1.44
C ASP A 107 -17.86 -14.46 0.97
N GLU A 108 -18.62 -15.31 0.26
CA GLU A 108 -18.09 -16.59 -0.22
C GLU A 108 -17.01 -16.42 -1.31
N ARG A 109 -17.18 -15.45 -2.22
CA ARG A 109 -16.14 -15.10 -3.20
C ARG A 109 -14.86 -14.64 -2.53
N LEU A 110 -14.95 -13.80 -1.49
CA LEU A 110 -13.78 -13.30 -0.77
C LEU A 110 -13.07 -14.40 0.00
N ARG A 111 -13.81 -15.33 0.62
CA ARG A 111 -13.22 -16.52 1.24
C ARG A 111 -12.47 -17.36 0.20
N LEU A 112 -13.06 -17.58 -0.97
CA LEU A 112 -12.40 -18.32 -2.04
C LEU A 112 -11.15 -17.59 -2.55
N GLN A 113 -11.22 -16.27 -2.74
CA GLN A 113 -10.08 -15.44 -3.13
C GLN A 113 -8.96 -15.53 -2.07
N PHE A 114 -9.32 -15.53 -0.79
CA PHE A 114 -8.36 -15.69 0.30
C PHE A 114 -7.68 -17.06 0.31
N ASP A 115 -8.40 -18.13 -0.02
CA ASP A 115 -7.81 -19.48 -0.13
C ASP A 115 -6.86 -19.60 -1.33
N VAL A 116 -7.19 -18.95 -2.45
CA VAL A 116 -6.26 -18.80 -3.58
C VAL A 116 -5.01 -18.04 -3.15
N TYR A 117 -5.19 -16.93 -2.43
CA TYR A 117 -4.07 -16.15 -1.93
C TYR A 117 -3.19 -16.95 -0.98
N LYS A 118 -3.74 -17.69 -0.02
CA LYS A 118 -2.98 -18.58 0.88
C LYS A 118 -2.02 -19.49 0.12
N ARG A 119 -2.40 -19.94 -1.07
CA ARG A 119 -1.61 -20.87 -1.87
C ARG A 119 -0.68 -20.18 -2.88
N SER A 120 -0.85 -18.88 -3.15
CA SER A 120 -0.09 -18.16 -4.18
C SER A 120 1.32 -17.69 -3.81
N GLY A 121 1.76 -17.79 -2.54
CA GLY A 121 3.12 -17.39 -2.16
C GLY A 121 3.49 -17.50 -0.68
N VAL A 122 4.75 -17.17 -0.36
CA VAL A 122 5.28 -17.20 1.03
C VAL A 122 4.74 -16.03 1.84
N VAL A 123 4.70 -14.83 1.26
CA VAL A 123 4.19 -13.61 1.91
C VAL A 123 2.68 -13.74 2.17
N SER A 124 1.93 -14.37 1.27
CA SER A 124 0.49 -14.56 1.42
C SER A 124 0.13 -15.63 2.47
N ARG A 125 0.94 -16.69 2.64
CA ARG A 125 0.79 -17.62 3.78
C ARG A 125 0.98 -16.91 5.11
N LEU A 126 1.98 -16.04 5.21
CA LEU A 126 2.25 -15.25 6.39
C LEU A 126 1.09 -14.29 6.69
N LEU A 127 0.61 -13.57 5.68
CA LEU A 127 -0.57 -12.70 5.79
C LEU A 127 -1.82 -13.47 6.21
N ALA A 128 -2.05 -14.64 5.62
CA ALA A 128 -3.24 -15.43 5.92
C ALA A 128 -3.21 -16.07 7.31
N HIS A 129 -2.01 -16.39 7.82
CA HIS A 129 -1.85 -16.89 9.18
C HIS A 129 -2.08 -15.78 10.21
N VAL A 130 -1.61 -14.56 9.92
CA VAL A 130 -1.77 -13.40 10.80
C VAL A 130 -3.19 -12.83 10.77
N SER A 131 -3.91 -12.95 9.65
CA SER A 131 -5.20 -12.28 9.51
C SER A 131 -6.40 -13.04 10.04
N ALA A 132 -6.33 -14.38 10.14
CA ALA A 132 -7.45 -15.24 10.51
C ALA A 132 -8.79 -14.92 9.77
N GLY A 133 -8.75 -14.23 8.62
CA GLY A 133 -9.93 -13.77 7.88
C GLY A 133 -10.52 -12.42 8.31
N SER A 134 -9.92 -11.71 9.29
CA SER A 134 -10.38 -10.39 9.73
C SER A 134 -9.64 -9.25 9.02
N ALA A 135 -10.40 -8.37 8.36
CA ALA A 135 -9.87 -7.14 7.75
C ALA A 135 -9.16 -6.24 8.79
N VAL A 136 -9.67 -6.20 10.01
CA VAL A 136 -9.06 -5.46 11.13
C VAL A 136 -7.69 -6.03 11.48
N ALA A 137 -7.57 -7.36 11.55
CA ALA A 137 -6.30 -8.02 11.85
C ALA A 137 -5.25 -7.76 10.74
N MET A 138 -5.68 -7.74 9.46
CA MET A 138 -4.80 -7.35 8.34
C MET A 138 -4.25 -5.93 8.50
N VAL A 139 -5.10 -4.96 8.83
CA VAL A 139 -4.68 -3.57 9.00
C VAL A 139 -3.75 -3.41 10.19
N LEU A 140 -4.02 -4.08 11.31
CA LEU A 140 -3.11 -4.09 12.47
C LEU A 140 -1.75 -4.71 12.15
N ALA A 141 -1.74 -5.81 11.40
CA ALA A 141 -0.50 -6.44 10.94
C ALA A 141 0.30 -5.52 10.00
N ALA A 142 -0.38 -4.84 9.08
CA ALA A 142 0.23 -3.84 8.20
C ALA A 142 0.83 -2.68 9.01
N LEU A 143 0.12 -2.18 10.02
CA LEU A 143 0.62 -1.14 10.91
C LEU A 143 1.85 -1.60 11.70
N ALA A 144 1.80 -2.80 12.29
CA ALA A 144 2.94 -3.37 13.00
C ALA A 144 4.17 -3.50 12.08
N MET A 145 3.97 -4.00 10.85
CA MET A 145 5.03 -4.09 9.86
C MET A 145 5.55 -2.72 9.44
N SER A 146 4.67 -1.73 9.26
CA SER A 146 5.04 -0.35 8.97
C SER A 146 5.93 0.24 10.07
N VAL A 147 5.59 0.00 11.35
CA VAL A 147 6.40 0.43 12.49
C VAL A 147 7.78 -0.24 12.49
N VAL A 148 7.85 -1.53 12.18
CA VAL A 148 9.13 -2.27 12.09
C VAL A 148 10.00 -1.73 10.94
N ILE A 149 9.41 -1.52 9.76
CA ILE A 149 10.10 -0.94 8.60
C ILE A 149 10.61 0.46 8.96
N TRP A 150 9.76 1.29 9.58
CA TRP A 150 10.13 2.63 10.00
C TRP A 150 11.27 2.62 11.02
N ALA A 151 11.21 1.76 12.03
CA ALA A 151 12.29 1.60 13.00
C ALA A 151 13.60 1.19 12.31
N ALA A 152 13.55 0.25 11.36
CA ALA A 152 14.72 -0.15 10.58
C ALA A 152 15.29 1.01 9.75
N VAL A 153 14.43 1.83 9.12
CA VAL A 153 14.86 3.03 8.38
C VAL A 153 15.51 4.04 9.30
N VAL A 154 14.91 4.33 10.46
CA VAL A 154 15.47 5.28 11.45
C VAL A 154 16.82 4.78 11.97
N LEU A 155 16.93 3.49 12.30
CA LEU A 155 18.19 2.89 12.75
C LEU A 155 19.25 2.92 11.66
N LEU A 156 18.88 2.63 10.41
CA LEU A 156 19.77 2.70 9.26
C LEU A 156 20.26 4.14 9.04
N VAL A 157 19.37 5.13 9.05
CA VAL A 157 19.71 6.55 8.92
C VAL A 157 20.62 6.99 10.06
N HIS A 158 20.28 6.65 11.30
CA HIS A 158 21.11 6.94 12.47
C HIS A 158 22.49 6.31 12.33
N HIS A 159 22.56 5.05 11.91
CA HIS A 159 23.82 4.35 11.70
C HIS A 159 24.65 5.03 10.60
N LEU A 160 24.05 5.41 9.48
CA LEU A 160 24.71 6.13 8.38
C LEU A 160 25.23 7.50 8.83
N VAL A 161 24.44 8.27 9.59
CA VAL A 161 24.81 9.60 10.09
C VAL A 161 25.95 9.53 11.10
N VAL A 162 25.91 8.56 12.02
CA VAL A 162 26.91 8.44 13.09
C VAL A 162 28.20 7.79 12.61
N TYR A 163 28.13 6.81 11.71
CA TYR A 163 29.29 5.99 11.33
C TYR A 163 29.83 6.23 9.92
N SER A 164 29.04 6.76 8.97
CA SER A 164 29.35 6.69 7.53
C SER A 164 29.59 8.05 6.85
N ALA A 165 30.13 9.03 7.57
CA ALA A 165 30.47 10.40 7.13
C ALA A 165 29.26 11.35 7.08
N SER A 166 29.20 12.23 8.08
CA SER A 166 28.21 13.31 8.23
C SER A 166 28.15 14.28 7.05
N SER A 167 29.21 14.37 6.23
CA SER A 167 29.26 15.27 5.07
C SER A 167 28.32 14.87 3.94
N LEU A 168 28.26 13.58 3.57
CA LEU A 168 27.37 13.10 2.49
C LEU A 168 25.89 13.29 2.83
N PHE A 169 25.53 13.15 4.11
CA PHE A 169 24.15 13.32 4.56
C PHE A 169 23.72 14.79 4.56
N GLN A 170 24.64 15.70 4.93
CA GLN A 170 24.43 17.14 4.83
C GLN A 170 24.32 17.59 3.35
N ASP A 171 25.16 17.03 2.47
CA ASP A 171 25.18 17.37 1.04
C ASP A 171 23.95 16.82 0.28
N MET A 172 23.40 15.68 0.71
CA MET A 172 22.30 15.02 -0.01
C MET A 172 20.91 15.51 0.42
N PHE A 173 20.73 15.91 1.67
CA PHE A 173 19.43 16.36 2.19
C PHE A 173 19.34 17.86 2.47
N PHE A 174 20.44 18.62 2.36
CA PHE A 174 20.49 20.08 2.53
C PHE A 174 19.80 20.59 3.81
N MET A 175 19.67 19.75 4.84
CA MET A 175 18.83 19.98 6.02
C MET A 175 19.49 19.49 7.31
N ASN A 176 19.13 20.13 8.42
CA ASN A 176 19.50 19.67 9.76
C ASN A 176 18.84 18.30 10.06
N GLY A 177 19.68 17.28 10.30
CA GLY A 177 19.23 15.90 10.54
C GLY A 177 18.33 15.73 11.76
N GLN A 178 18.46 16.58 12.79
CA GLN A 178 17.60 16.57 13.97
C GLN A 178 16.19 17.06 13.64
N ALA A 179 16.07 18.17 12.90
CA ALA A 179 14.76 18.66 12.45
C ALA A 179 14.07 17.66 11.52
N LEU A 180 14.82 17.06 10.59
CA LEU A 180 14.31 16.03 9.68
C LEU A 180 13.79 14.81 10.46
N THR A 181 14.53 14.36 11.46
CA THR A 181 14.13 13.21 12.30
C THR A 181 12.85 13.50 13.07
N VAL A 182 12.75 14.68 13.70
CA VAL A 182 11.55 15.09 14.44
C VAL A 182 10.33 15.21 13.53
N VAL A 183 10.49 15.83 12.37
CA VAL A 183 9.41 15.97 11.38
C VAL A 183 8.97 14.60 10.89
N ALA A 184 9.90 13.74 10.49
CA ALA A 184 9.57 12.43 9.96
C ALA A 184 8.91 11.53 11.02
N PHE A 185 9.39 11.56 12.26
CA PHE A 185 8.79 10.78 13.34
C PHE A 185 7.37 11.26 13.70
N GLY A 186 7.18 12.57 13.85
CA GLY A 186 5.85 13.14 14.11
C GLY A 186 4.86 12.77 13.01
N ALA A 187 5.26 12.92 11.75
CA ALA A 187 4.44 12.58 10.59
C ALA A 187 4.06 11.10 10.52
N PHE A 188 5.03 10.21 10.74
CA PHE A 188 4.78 8.77 10.76
C PHE A 188 3.75 8.42 11.85
N LEU A 189 3.94 8.94 13.07
CA LEU A 189 3.04 8.68 14.18
C LEU A 189 1.63 9.24 13.92
N GLY A 190 1.53 10.44 13.34
CA GLY A 190 0.25 11.02 12.89
C GLY A 190 -0.46 10.12 11.87
N GLY A 191 0.28 9.57 10.92
CA GLY A 191 -0.25 8.60 9.95
C GLY A 191 -0.72 7.29 10.59
N VAL A 192 0.04 6.74 11.54
CA VAL A 192 -0.35 5.53 12.29
C VAL A 192 -1.63 5.78 13.10
N VAL A 193 -1.71 6.89 13.84
CA VAL A 193 -2.88 7.27 14.62
C VAL A 193 -4.10 7.48 13.72
N SER A 194 -3.91 8.12 12.56
CA SER A 194 -4.96 8.33 11.55
C SER A 194 -5.57 7.00 11.08
N ILE A 195 -4.76 5.97 10.84
CA ILE A 195 -5.23 4.63 10.46
C ILE A 195 -5.89 3.91 11.65
N ALA A 196 -5.28 3.98 12.84
CA ALA A 196 -5.80 3.33 14.04
C ALA A 196 -7.21 3.83 14.41
N MET A 197 -7.46 5.15 14.30
CA MET A 197 -8.78 5.76 14.55
C MET A 197 -9.86 5.28 13.57
N ARG A 198 -9.47 4.72 12.43
CA ARG A 198 -10.36 4.27 11.36
C ARG A 198 -10.49 2.76 11.27
N LEU A 199 -9.89 2.02 12.20
CA LEU A 199 -9.88 0.56 12.19
C LEU A 199 -11.30 -0.02 12.13
N GLY A 200 -12.27 0.66 12.74
CA GLY A 200 -13.69 0.32 12.68
C GLY A 200 -14.32 0.44 11.28
N GLU A 201 -13.89 1.39 10.44
CA GLU A 201 -14.41 1.55 9.07
C GLU A 201 -13.98 0.39 8.18
N PHE A 202 -12.75 -0.12 8.35
CA PHE A 202 -12.23 -1.25 7.57
C PHE A 202 -12.95 -2.58 7.86
N SER A 203 -13.66 -2.67 9.00
CA SER A 203 -14.50 -3.84 9.30
C SER A 203 -15.73 -3.94 8.38
N HIS A 204 -16.19 -2.82 7.81
CA HIS A 204 -17.40 -2.77 6.96
C HIS A 204 -17.09 -2.84 5.47
N VAL A 205 -15.84 -2.66 5.06
CA VAL A 205 -15.42 -2.73 3.66
C VAL A 205 -14.99 -4.16 3.31
N GLY A 206 -15.91 -5.11 3.51
CA GLY A 206 -15.75 -6.52 3.13
C GLY A 206 -15.84 -6.74 1.62
N GLY A 207 -15.08 -5.97 0.83
CA GLY A 207 -15.09 -6.04 -0.64
C GLY A 207 -13.78 -5.65 -1.31
N LEU A 208 -12.84 -5.05 -0.56
CA LEU A 208 -11.52 -4.70 -1.07
C LEU A 208 -10.56 -5.89 -1.00
N ASP A 209 -9.66 -5.97 -1.97
CA ASP A 209 -8.58 -6.96 -2.00
C ASP A 209 -7.74 -6.86 -0.71
N PRO A 210 -7.64 -7.93 0.10
CA PRO A 210 -6.91 -7.91 1.37
C PRO A 210 -5.45 -7.47 1.23
N PHE A 211 -4.81 -7.82 0.10
CA PHE A 211 -3.45 -7.42 -0.18
C PHE A 211 -3.33 -5.91 -0.46
N ALA A 212 -4.22 -5.36 -1.29
CA ALA A 212 -4.28 -3.92 -1.52
C ALA A 212 -4.57 -3.15 -0.21
N MET A 213 -5.45 -3.67 0.64
CA MET A 213 -5.74 -3.10 1.96
C MET A 213 -4.50 -3.11 2.86
N PHE A 214 -3.77 -4.22 2.89
CA PHE A 214 -2.52 -4.36 3.64
C PHE A 214 -1.45 -3.38 3.17
N LEU A 215 -1.15 -3.35 1.86
CA LEU A 215 -0.15 -2.45 1.30
C LEU A 215 -0.53 -0.99 1.54
N THR A 216 -1.80 -0.65 1.35
CA THR A 216 -2.29 0.70 1.60
C THR A 216 -2.10 1.07 3.07
N ALA A 217 -2.51 0.23 4.01
CA ALA A 217 -2.33 0.50 5.44
C ALA A 217 -0.84 0.58 5.85
N MET A 218 0.03 -0.20 5.21
CA MET A 218 1.47 -0.23 5.49
C MET A 218 2.20 1.01 4.97
N PHE A 219 1.93 1.43 3.73
CA PHE A 219 2.65 2.53 3.07
C PHE A 219 2.09 3.91 3.41
N LYS A 220 0.83 3.99 3.82
CA LYS A 220 0.15 5.26 4.06
C LYS A 220 0.82 6.15 5.12
N PRO A 221 1.35 5.63 6.26
CA PRO A 221 2.15 6.44 7.16
C PRO A 221 3.43 7.00 6.52
N LEU A 222 4.07 6.26 5.60
CA LEU A 222 5.27 6.71 4.88
C LEU A 222 4.97 7.85 3.89
N ILE A 223 3.79 7.84 3.26
CA ILE A 223 3.34 8.96 2.43
C ILE A 223 3.23 10.24 3.26
N GLY A 224 2.69 10.14 4.49
CA GLY A 224 2.63 11.25 5.45
C GLY A 224 4.02 11.82 5.80
N VAL A 225 5.04 10.94 5.91
CA VAL A 225 6.44 11.37 6.11
C VAL A 225 6.93 12.18 4.91
N VAL A 226 6.76 11.68 3.68
CA VAL A 226 7.20 12.39 2.46
C VAL A 226 6.53 13.76 2.35
N LEU A 227 5.22 13.84 2.60
CA LEU A 227 4.48 15.10 2.61
C LEU A 227 5.03 16.09 3.64
N SER A 228 5.33 15.61 4.86
CA SER A 228 5.84 16.45 5.93
C SER A 228 7.26 16.95 5.67
N VAL A 229 8.11 16.12 5.05
CA VAL A 229 9.44 16.54 4.58
C VAL A 229 9.32 17.61 3.50
N PHE A 230 8.36 17.46 2.58
CA PHE A 230 8.07 18.48 1.56
C PHE A 230 7.60 19.81 2.20
N VAL A 231 6.70 19.76 3.18
CA VAL A 231 6.26 20.93 3.94
C VAL A 231 7.45 21.60 4.65
N LEU A 232 8.31 20.82 5.30
CA LEU A 232 9.52 21.33 5.93
C LEU A 232 10.43 22.01 4.90
N ALA A 233 10.63 21.43 3.72
CA ALA A 233 11.44 22.01 2.65
C ALA A 233 10.85 23.31 2.12
N THR A 234 9.52 23.39 2.04
CA THR A 234 8.79 24.57 1.56
C THR A 234 8.89 25.73 2.57
N LEU A 235 8.78 25.42 3.85
CA LEU A 235 9.00 26.35 4.96
C LEU A 235 10.47 26.82 5.00
N ALA A 236 11.41 25.89 4.88
CA ALA A 236 12.84 26.16 4.89
C ALA A 236 13.31 27.00 3.69
N GLY A 237 12.73 26.76 2.51
CA GLY A 237 12.98 27.53 1.30
C GLY A 237 12.31 28.91 1.27
N GLY A 238 11.53 29.27 2.31
CA GLY A 238 10.85 30.55 2.40
C GLY A 238 9.71 30.74 1.41
N VAL A 239 9.26 29.68 0.74
CA VAL A 239 8.12 29.72 -0.20
C VAL A 239 6.83 30.05 0.56
N ILE A 240 6.70 29.54 1.78
CA ILE A 240 5.61 29.86 2.71
C ILE A 240 6.23 30.54 3.93
N SER A 241 6.16 31.87 3.97
CA SER A 241 6.57 32.64 5.15
C SER A 241 5.35 32.85 6.06
N LEU A 242 5.26 32.02 7.10
CA LEU A 242 4.32 32.28 8.18
C LEU A 242 5.01 33.30 9.11
N GLY A 243 4.69 34.59 8.95
CA GLY A 243 5.36 35.69 9.64
C GLY A 243 5.42 35.58 11.17
N PHE A 244 4.54 34.78 11.79
CA PHE A 244 4.60 34.47 13.22
C PHE A 244 5.64 33.39 13.56
N LEU A 245 5.87 32.42 12.68
CA LEU A 245 6.81 31.31 12.88
C LEU A 245 8.26 31.75 12.71
N GLY A 246 8.56 32.75 11.88
CA GLY A 246 9.93 33.25 11.73
C GLY A 246 10.52 33.73 13.06
N ASN A 247 9.75 34.50 13.84
CA ASN A 247 10.15 34.97 15.17
C ASN A 247 10.13 33.85 16.23
N PHE A 248 9.25 32.85 16.09
CA PHE A 248 9.11 31.75 17.06
C PHE A 248 10.12 30.62 16.85
N MET A 249 10.51 30.36 15.61
CA MET A 249 11.44 29.30 15.25
C MET A 249 12.91 29.73 15.39
N GLY A 250 13.18 31.02 15.61
CA GLY A 250 14.54 31.56 15.65
C GLY A 250 15.24 31.46 14.29
N TRP A 251 14.48 31.62 13.20
CA TRP A 251 15.02 31.58 11.85
C TRP A 251 15.81 32.86 11.58
N ASP A 252 17.12 32.82 11.81
CA ASP A 252 18.00 33.89 11.33
C ASP A 252 17.89 34.01 9.81
N ALA A 253 17.98 35.24 9.30
CA ALA A 253 17.90 35.58 7.86
C ALA A 253 18.96 34.88 6.96
N ARG A 254 19.81 34.02 7.54
CA ARG A 254 20.80 33.18 6.84
C ARG A 254 20.24 31.82 6.37
N GLY A 255 18.99 31.49 6.69
CA GLY A 255 18.29 30.33 6.15
C GLY A 255 18.81 28.97 6.62
N PHE A 256 18.03 27.93 6.32
CA PHE A 256 18.29 26.51 6.68
C PHE A 256 19.61 25.93 6.10
N ALA A 257 20.23 26.62 5.15
CA ALA A 257 21.39 26.14 4.39
C ALA A 257 22.75 26.42 5.05
N SER A 258 22.80 27.10 6.20
CA SER A 258 24.06 27.34 6.90
C SER A 258 24.44 26.14 7.78
N ALA A 259 25.69 25.68 7.69
CA ALA A 259 26.25 24.52 8.39
C ALA A 259 26.28 24.63 9.94
N GLY A 260 25.58 25.61 10.52
CA GLY A 260 25.44 25.85 11.96
C GLY A 260 23.98 26.13 12.39
N PHE A 261 22.99 25.70 11.60
CA PHE A 261 21.57 25.88 11.94
C PHE A 261 21.22 25.12 13.22
N HIS A 262 21.13 25.84 14.34
CA HIS A 262 20.63 25.33 15.61
C HIS A 262 19.12 25.55 15.69
N VAL A 263 18.36 24.46 15.63
CA VAL A 263 16.91 24.50 15.84
C VAL A 263 16.67 24.66 17.34
N SER A 264 15.95 25.68 17.77
CA SER A 264 15.59 25.81 19.19
C SER A 264 14.66 24.66 19.62
N ASP A 265 14.70 24.28 20.91
CA ASP A 265 13.81 23.24 21.45
C ASP A 265 12.33 23.55 21.17
N ARG A 266 11.94 24.83 21.25
CA ARG A 266 10.57 25.29 20.94
C ARG A 266 10.22 25.04 19.47
N ALA A 267 11.15 25.30 18.56
CA ALA A 267 10.96 25.05 17.14
C ALA A 267 10.80 23.53 16.87
N LEU A 268 11.52 22.67 17.59
CA LEU A 268 11.36 21.22 17.48
C LEU A 268 9.95 20.77 17.91
N TYR A 269 9.40 21.29 19.01
CA TYR A 269 8.02 20.96 19.42
C TYR A 269 6.97 21.42 18.41
N ILE A 270 7.16 22.60 17.82
CA ILE A 270 6.26 23.12 16.79
C ILE A 270 6.36 22.27 15.53
N LEU A 271 7.57 21.96 15.06
CA LEU A 271 7.80 21.09 13.91
C LEU A 271 7.22 19.69 14.13
N TRP A 272 7.36 19.13 15.33
CA TRP A 272 6.74 17.86 15.69
C TRP A 272 5.21 17.92 15.60
N THR A 273 4.60 19.00 16.13
CA THR A 273 3.14 19.16 16.11
C THR A 273 2.62 19.34 14.68
N LEU A 274 3.31 20.18 13.88
CA LEU A 274 2.96 20.41 12.49
C LEU A 274 3.14 19.15 11.64
N SER A 275 4.21 18.39 11.86
CA SER A 275 4.44 17.15 11.11
C SER A 275 3.46 16.06 11.53
N PHE A 276 3.17 15.92 12.83
CA PHE A 276 2.12 15.03 13.31
C PHE A 276 0.78 15.36 12.66
N LEU A 277 0.41 16.63 12.66
CA LEU A 277 -0.83 17.07 12.02
C LEU A 277 -0.80 16.81 10.51
N ALA A 278 0.31 17.08 9.83
CA ALA A 278 0.48 16.83 8.40
C ALA A 278 0.30 15.34 8.06
N GLY A 279 0.97 14.46 8.82
CA GLY A 279 0.84 13.00 8.67
C GLY A 279 -0.56 12.48 9.03
N PHE A 280 -1.21 13.10 10.01
CA PHE A 280 -2.61 12.81 10.35
C PHE A 280 -3.59 13.31 9.27
N SER A 281 -3.28 14.45 8.65
CA SER A 281 -4.14 15.22 7.75
C SER A 281 -4.23 14.70 6.32
N GLU A 282 -3.51 13.64 5.95
CA GLU A 282 -3.66 13.05 4.61
C GLU A 282 -5.13 12.70 4.29
N ARG A 283 -5.91 12.28 5.30
CA ARG A 283 -7.37 12.17 5.15
C ARG A 283 -8.11 13.50 5.33
N PHE A 284 -7.62 14.46 6.12
CA PHE A 284 -8.26 15.78 6.20
C PHE A 284 -8.23 16.50 4.84
N ALA A 285 -7.12 16.37 4.10
CA ALA A 285 -6.99 16.88 2.74
C ALA A 285 -7.90 16.13 1.77
N LEU A 286 -7.96 14.79 1.83
CA LEU A 286 -8.84 14.00 0.96
C LEU A 286 -10.33 14.19 1.29
N ASP A 287 -10.72 14.15 2.56
CA ASP A 287 -12.11 14.40 3.00
C ASP A 287 -12.53 15.86 2.70
N PHE A 288 -11.61 16.83 2.76
CA PHE A 288 -11.87 18.20 2.33
C PHE A 288 -12.06 18.29 0.82
N VAL A 289 -11.23 17.60 0.03
CA VAL A 289 -11.36 17.52 -1.43
C VAL A 289 -12.67 16.82 -1.82
N ASP A 290 -13.02 15.71 -1.18
CA ASP A 290 -14.26 14.97 -1.44
C ASP A 290 -15.49 15.80 -1.07
N ARG A 291 -15.46 16.53 0.06
CA ARG A 291 -16.54 17.49 0.42
C ARG A 291 -16.60 18.67 -0.53
N ALA A 292 -15.46 19.25 -0.90
CA ALA A 292 -15.41 20.35 -1.86
C ALA A 292 -15.91 19.92 -3.25
N GLN A 293 -15.59 18.70 -3.69
CA GLN A 293 -16.12 18.10 -4.91
C GLN A 293 -17.61 17.81 -4.80
N GLY A 294 -18.09 17.31 -3.65
CA GLY A 294 -19.52 17.10 -3.41
C GLY A 294 -20.35 18.38 -3.47
N ILE A 295 -19.82 19.47 -2.90
CA ILE A 295 -20.43 20.81 -2.97
C ILE A 295 -20.37 21.36 -4.40
N ALA A 296 -19.23 21.24 -5.09
CA ALA A 296 -19.07 21.70 -6.48
C ALA A 296 -19.94 20.92 -7.48
N GLN A 297 -20.24 19.65 -7.19
CA GLN A 297 -21.16 18.81 -7.97
C GLN A 297 -22.63 18.99 -7.57
N GLY A 298 -22.94 19.89 -6.63
CA GLY A 298 -24.31 20.23 -6.23
C GLY A 298 -25.03 19.11 -5.46
N LYS A 299 -24.30 18.21 -4.80
CA LYS A 299 -24.90 17.18 -3.94
C LYS A 299 -25.40 17.86 -2.66
N PRO A 300 -26.71 17.87 -2.36
CA PRO A 300 -27.22 18.57 -1.18
C PRO A 300 -26.73 17.87 0.10
N ASP A 301 -26.12 18.63 1.00
CA ASP A 301 -25.81 18.22 2.36
C ASP A 301 -27.12 17.88 3.10
N GLY A 302 -27.50 16.61 3.15
CA GLY A 302 -28.82 16.28 3.68
C GLY A 302 -29.21 14.82 3.76
N ALA A 303 -28.32 13.94 4.24
CA ALA A 303 -28.75 12.68 4.84
C ALA A 303 -27.71 12.19 5.84
N ALA A 304 -27.59 12.90 6.96
CA ALA A 304 -27.23 12.25 8.20
C ALA A 304 -28.35 11.25 8.52
N THR A 305 -28.25 10.02 8.02
CA THR A 305 -29.02 8.91 8.58
C THR A 305 -28.48 8.65 9.98
N ALA A 306 -29.12 9.28 10.96
CA ALA A 306 -29.24 8.69 12.27
C ALA A 306 -29.85 7.29 12.08
N LYS A 307 -29.04 6.26 12.30
CA LYS A 307 -29.50 4.90 12.58
C LYS A 307 -28.78 4.45 13.84
N GLY A 308 -29.57 4.28 14.90
CA GLY A 308 -29.23 3.35 15.98
C GLY A 308 -29.35 1.91 15.53
#